data_AF-A0A154MVB9-F1
#
_entry.id   AF-A0A154MVB9-F1
#
_cell.length_a   1.000
_cell.length_b   1.000
_cell.length_c   1.000
_cell.angle_alpha   90.00
_cell.angle_beta   90.00
_cell.angle_gamma   90.00
#
_symmetry.space_group_name_H-M   'P 1'
#
loop_
_entity.id
_entity.type
_entity.pdbx_description
1 polymer ?
#
loop_
_entity_poly.entity_id
_entity_poly.type
_entity_poly.pdbx_seq_one_letter_code
_entity_poly.pdbx_strand_id
1 'polypeptide(L)'
;MDIYPGNRGNARLWHHDESRFISVAVRTEKIANEGEDADPLVLYHRPSASGLLSVFDGVGGAGRPLAGRTPSGQARTQAWLASRRLRGLVEEWFTDRSADFSPEALAARISGRLATGVLQRGRMRGRLQRRLPTTLAGLAFDSRTEEVSWQVLWAGDSRCYVAEPEAGLQQLSVDDTEPSDALALLLQDPPMTNMVHAGGGFAINRWRGTAHVPCVLIAATDGFFGYVGTPAEFEHLLWDTLLASQEAMHWSVLLAERVESFTKDDASIAIAALGFEDFAALRASFRWRFDRMHAEHAEPMRRATSMGRPALVATRERSWLAYRHGYERRLPPREGIDS
;
A
#
# COMPACT_ATOMS: atom_id res chain seq x y z
N MET A 1 -8.42 -11.04 18.28
CA MET A 1 -9.68 -10.27 18.29
C MET A 1 -9.89 -9.89 16.85
N ASP A 2 -11.00 -10.35 16.27
CA ASP A 2 -11.27 -10.09 14.87
C ASP A 2 -12.10 -8.81 14.77
N ILE A 3 -11.64 -7.90 13.92
CA ILE A 3 -12.32 -6.63 13.67
C ILE A 3 -13.04 -6.76 12.34
N TYR A 4 -14.36 -6.66 12.39
CA TYR A 4 -15.19 -6.70 11.18
C TYR A 4 -15.28 -5.30 10.58
N PRO A 5 -15.27 -5.17 9.24
CA PRO A 5 -15.35 -3.87 8.60
C PRO A 5 -16.74 -3.24 8.75
N GLY A 6 -16.76 -1.92 8.85
CA GLY A 6 -17.90 -1.11 8.44
C GLY A 6 -17.94 -0.95 6.91
N ASN A 7 -19.12 -0.70 6.35
CA ASN A 7 -19.30 -0.39 4.93
C ASN A 7 -19.79 1.04 4.75
N ARG A 8 -19.26 1.76 3.76
CA ARG A 8 -19.71 3.09 3.34
C ARG A 8 -19.63 3.20 1.82
N GLY A 9 -20.77 3.18 1.13
CA GLY A 9 -20.77 3.18 -0.33
C GLY A 9 -19.99 1.99 -0.89
N ASN A 10 -18.96 2.26 -1.69
CA ASN A 10 -18.05 1.24 -2.24
C ASN A 10 -16.86 0.93 -1.32
N ALA A 11 -16.77 1.61 -0.17
CA ALA A 11 -15.68 1.47 0.77
C ALA A 11 -15.97 0.45 1.87
N ARG A 12 -14.94 -0.31 2.24
CA ARG A 12 -14.87 -1.13 3.45
C ARG A 12 -13.81 -0.55 4.38
N LEU A 13 -14.17 -0.40 5.64
CA LEU A 13 -13.41 0.38 6.61
C LEU A 13 -13.14 -0.45 7.87
N TRP A 14 -11.89 -0.52 8.30
CA TRP A 14 -11.48 -1.12 9.58
C TRP A 14 -10.76 -0.07 10.41
N HIS A 15 -10.98 -0.12 11.71
CA HIS A 15 -10.27 0.72 12.66
C HIS A 15 -10.13 -0.01 13.99
N HIS A 16 -9.05 0.30 14.69
CA HIS A 16 -8.81 -0.12 16.07
C HIS A 16 -8.08 1.00 16.79
N ASP A 17 -8.43 1.22 18.05
CA ASP A 17 -7.78 2.21 18.89
C ASP A 17 -7.55 1.60 20.27
N GLU A 18 -6.28 1.45 20.64
CA GLU A 18 -5.85 1.17 21.99
C GLU A 18 -4.56 1.94 22.29
N SER A 19 -4.24 2.11 23.58
CA SER A 19 -3.05 2.86 23.96
C SER A 19 -1.79 2.28 23.31
N ARG A 20 -0.98 3.15 22.70
CA ARG A 20 0.25 2.81 21.95
C ARG A 20 0.06 2.04 20.64
N PHE A 21 -1.18 1.73 20.24
CA PHE A 21 -1.46 1.06 18.98
C PHE A 21 -2.81 1.49 18.39
N ILE A 22 -2.75 2.27 17.31
CA ILE A 22 -3.93 2.65 16.52
C ILE A 22 -3.76 2.04 15.14
N SER A 23 -4.83 1.49 14.58
CA SER A 23 -4.81 0.99 13.21
C SER A 23 -6.02 1.45 12.42
N VAL A 24 -5.81 1.68 11.13
CA VAL A 24 -6.86 2.01 10.16
C VAL A 24 -6.58 1.23 8.89
N ALA A 25 -7.62 0.66 8.28
CA ALA A 25 -7.53 0.15 6.92
C ALA A 25 -8.75 0.55 6.10
N VAL A 26 -8.52 0.79 4.82
CA VAL A 26 -9.56 1.18 3.86
C VAL A 26 -9.37 0.38 2.59
N ARG A 27 -10.48 -0.08 2.02
CA ARG A 27 -10.55 -0.58 0.64
C ARG A 27 -11.72 0.08 -0.07
N THR A 28 -11.49 0.73 -1.20
CA THR A 28 -12.53 1.32 -2.05
C THR A 28 -12.49 0.68 -3.43
N GLU A 29 -13.66 0.48 -4.02
CA GLU A 29 -13.78 -0.05 -5.39
C GLU A 29 -14.16 1.09 -6.35
N LYS A 30 -13.43 1.21 -7.46
CA LYS A 30 -13.75 2.18 -8.52
C LYS A 30 -15.14 1.94 -9.08
N ILE A 31 -15.44 0.67 -9.35
CA ILE A 31 -16.75 0.21 -9.81
C ILE A 31 -17.32 -0.71 -8.75
N ALA A 32 -18.50 -0.35 -8.25
CA ALA A 32 -19.17 -1.06 -7.17
C ALA A 32 -19.32 -2.55 -7.46
N ASN A 33 -18.83 -3.38 -6.55
CA ASN A 33 -18.80 -4.84 -6.60
C ASN A 33 -17.88 -5.43 -7.67
N GLU A 34 -17.07 -4.64 -8.37
CA GLU A 34 -16.13 -5.13 -9.38
C GLU A 34 -14.67 -5.05 -8.93
N GLY A 35 -14.40 -4.56 -7.72
CA GLY A 35 -13.04 -4.28 -7.27
C GLY A 35 -12.13 -5.51 -7.16
N GLU A 36 -10.96 -5.42 -7.78
CA GLU A 36 -9.94 -6.45 -7.90
C GLU A 36 -9.00 -6.49 -6.69
N ASP A 37 -8.84 -5.37 -5.98
CA ASP A 37 -8.18 -5.29 -4.67
C ASP A 37 -8.76 -6.28 -3.64
N ALA A 38 -7.88 -6.92 -2.89
CA ALA A 38 -8.28 -7.68 -1.70
C ALA A 38 -8.44 -6.75 -0.49
N ASP A 39 -9.14 -7.23 0.55
CA ASP A 39 -9.17 -6.51 1.83
C ASP A 39 -7.74 -6.39 2.38
N PRO A 40 -7.31 -5.20 2.83
CA PRO A 40 -6.03 -5.04 3.49
C PRO A 40 -5.90 -6.00 4.68
N LEU A 41 -4.68 -6.43 4.95
CA LEU A 41 -4.33 -7.25 6.10
C LEU A 41 -3.72 -6.35 7.17
N VAL A 42 -4.30 -6.39 8.37
CA VAL A 42 -3.73 -5.78 9.59
C VAL A 42 -3.75 -6.85 10.68
N LEU A 43 -2.58 -7.40 10.99
CA LEU A 43 -2.40 -8.36 12.07
C LEU A 43 -1.53 -7.73 13.15
N TYR A 44 -1.92 -7.92 14.41
CA TYR A 44 -1.13 -7.47 15.55
C TYR A 44 -1.22 -8.47 16.70
N HIS A 45 -0.07 -8.97 17.13
CA HIS A 45 0.09 -9.88 18.24
C HIS A 45 0.55 -9.09 19.48
N ARG A 46 -0.42 -8.69 20.30
CA ARG A 46 -0.21 -7.87 21.51
C ARG A 46 0.93 -8.36 22.43
N PRO A 47 1.05 -9.67 22.76
CA PRO A 47 2.09 -10.11 23.69
C PRO A 47 3.53 -9.90 23.21
N SER A 48 3.78 -9.98 21.90
CA SER A 48 5.11 -9.72 21.32
C SER A 48 5.24 -8.34 20.68
N ALA A 49 4.16 -7.56 20.67
CA ALA A 49 4.07 -6.28 19.96
C ALA A 49 4.54 -6.37 18.49
N SER A 50 4.26 -7.50 17.84
CA SER A 50 4.63 -7.76 16.44
C SER A 50 3.40 -7.79 15.55
N GLY A 51 3.54 -7.46 14.27
CA GLY A 51 2.41 -7.35 13.36
C GLY A 51 2.77 -7.39 11.88
N LEU A 52 1.74 -7.36 11.05
CA LEU A 52 1.83 -7.35 9.60
C LEU A 52 0.79 -6.39 9.03
N LEU A 53 1.23 -5.47 8.18
CA LEU A 53 0.39 -4.70 7.28
C LEU A 53 0.58 -5.27 5.86
N SER A 54 -0.48 -5.48 5.10
CA SER A 54 -0.31 -5.88 3.69
C SER A 54 -1.49 -5.44 2.83
N VAL A 55 -1.20 -5.09 1.59
CA VAL A 55 -2.20 -4.83 0.53
C VAL A 55 -1.90 -5.69 -0.70
N PHE A 56 -2.94 -5.90 -1.51
CA PHE A 56 -2.90 -6.79 -2.66
C PHE A 56 -3.79 -6.22 -3.76
N ASP A 57 -3.17 -5.71 -4.82
CA ASP A 57 -3.87 -5.21 -6.00
C ASP A 57 -3.94 -6.31 -7.07
N GLY A 58 -5.13 -6.59 -7.57
CA GLY A 58 -5.32 -7.54 -8.65
C GLY A 58 -5.06 -6.86 -10.00
N VAL A 59 -4.05 -7.31 -10.75
CA VAL A 59 -3.64 -6.61 -11.98
C VAL A 59 -4.65 -6.78 -13.11
N GLY A 60 -5.59 -5.85 -13.25
CA GLY A 60 -6.74 -5.96 -14.17
C GLY A 60 -6.38 -6.07 -15.64
N GLY A 61 -5.32 -5.41 -16.10
CA GLY A 61 -4.87 -5.49 -17.49
C GLY A 61 -4.54 -6.94 -17.92
N ALA A 62 -3.74 -7.65 -17.14
CA ALA A 62 -3.35 -9.03 -17.41
C ALA A 62 -4.38 -10.06 -16.87
N GLY A 63 -5.09 -9.70 -15.79
CA GLY A 63 -6.01 -10.54 -15.04
C GLY A 63 -7.48 -10.44 -15.46
N ARG A 64 -7.82 -9.66 -16.49
CA ARG A 64 -9.19 -9.47 -17.01
C ARG A 64 -9.98 -10.75 -17.32
N PRO A 65 -9.38 -11.85 -17.83
CA PRO A 65 -10.15 -13.05 -18.13
C PRO A 65 -10.87 -13.61 -16.90
N LEU A 66 -12.05 -14.19 -17.10
CA LEU A 66 -12.85 -14.74 -16.01
C LEU A 66 -12.16 -15.95 -15.35
N ALA A 67 -12.08 -15.94 -14.03
CA ALA A 67 -11.65 -17.08 -13.23
C ALA A 67 -12.82 -18.00 -12.85
N GLY A 68 -14.02 -17.45 -12.69
CA GLY A 68 -15.20 -18.22 -12.29
C GLY A 68 -16.37 -17.35 -11.86
N ARG A 69 -17.30 -17.94 -11.12
CA ARG A 69 -18.43 -17.26 -10.49
C ARG A 69 -18.44 -17.52 -8.99
N THR A 70 -18.85 -16.52 -8.19
CA THR A 70 -19.12 -16.66 -6.76
C THR A 70 -20.34 -17.56 -6.51
N PRO A 71 -20.59 -18.01 -5.26
CA PRO A 71 -21.84 -18.69 -4.91
C PRO A 71 -23.11 -17.89 -5.23
N SER A 72 -23.02 -16.55 -5.19
CA SER A 72 -24.10 -15.64 -5.62
C SER A 72 -24.25 -15.50 -7.14
N GLY A 73 -23.45 -16.23 -7.93
CA GLY A 73 -23.48 -16.22 -9.39
C GLY A 73 -22.69 -15.10 -10.05
N GLN A 74 -22.05 -14.20 -9.29
CA GLN A 74 -21.30 -13.06 -9.83
C GLN A 74 -20.00 -13.52 -10.50
N ALA A 75 -19.76 -13.09 -11.73
CA ALA A 75 -18.53 -13.40 -12.45
C ALA A 75 -17.34 -12.64 -11.85
N ARG A 76 -16.20 -13.31 -11.70
CA ARG A 76 -14.97 -12.74 -11.14
C ARG A 76 -13.77 -13.00 -12.04
N THR A 77 -12.89 -12.00 -12.13
CA THR A 77 -11.68 -12.01 -12.95
C THR A 77 -10.57 -12.84 -12.30
N GLN A 78 -9.50 -13.10 -13.05
CA GLN A 78 -8.29 -13.72 -12.51
C GLN A 78 -7.57 -12.80 -11.53
N ALA A 79 -7.54 -11.50 -11.77
CA ALA A 79 -6.99 -10.49 -10.86
C ALA A 79 -7.72 -10.51 -9.50
N TRP A 80 -9.05 -10.45 -9.52
CA TRP A 80 -9.89 -10.54 -8.31
C TRP A 80 -9.60 -11.78 -7.46
N LEU A 81 -9.43 -12.94 -8.12
CA LEU A 81 -9.16 -14.20 -7.44
C LEU A 81 -7.73 -14.27 -6.90
N ALA A 82 -6.78 -13.71 -7.65
CA ALA A 82 -5.36 -13.71 -7.30
C ALA A 82 -5.10 -12.94 -6.01
N SER A 83 -5.57 -11.69 -5.93
CA SER A 83 -5.36 -10.82 -4.77
C SER A 83 -5.88 -11.46 -3.47
N ARG A 84 -7.10 -12.03 -3.52
CA ARG A 84 -7.74 -12.68 -2.36
C ARG A 84 -7.03 -13.96 -1.93
N ARG A 85 -6.55 -14.76 -2.88
CA ARG A 85 -5.78 -15.97 -2.56
C ARG A 85 -4.41 -15.64 -2.02
N LEU A 86 -3.72 -14.66 -2.61
CA LEU A 86 -2.43 -14.19 -2.13
C LEU A 86 -2.56 -13.64 -0.71
N ARG A 87 -3.59 -12.84 -0.43
CA ARG A 87 -3.93 -12.36 0.92
C ARG A 87 -3.97 -13.51 1.93
N GLY A 88 -4.74 -14.56 1.65
CA GLY A 88 -4.85 -15.72 2.53
C GLY A 88 -3.52 -16.46 2.71
N LEU A 89 -2.72 -16.61 1.64
CA LEU A 89 -1.42 -17.26 1.71
C LEU A 89 -0.40 -16.47 2.55
N VAL A 90 -0.42 -15.14 2.47
CA VAL A 90 0.43 -14.26 3.28
C VAL A 90 -0.01 -14.26 4.74
N GLU A 91 -1.31 -14.23 5.01
CA GLU A 91 -1.87 -14.36 6.37
C GLU A 91 -1.45 -15.69 7.02
N GLU A 92 -1.61 -16.80 6.31
CA GLU A 92 -1.16 -18.11 6.80
C GLU A 92 0.36 -18.18 6.99
N TRP A 93 1.14 -17.60 6.08
CA TRP A 93 2.61 -17.57 6.21
C TRP A 93 3.05 -16.81 7.45
N PHE A 94 2.44 -15.66 7.73
CA PHE A 94 2.82 -14.83 8.88
C PHE A 94 2.39 -15.45 10.22
N THR A 95 1.24 -16.11 10.25
CA THR A 95 0.68 -16.73 11.46
C THR A 95 1.27 -18.10 11.79
N ASP A 96 1.94 -18.73 10.83
CA ASP A 96 2.64 -19.99 11.00
C ASP A 96 3.98 -19.78 11.72
N ARG A 97 4.03 -20.17 13.00
CA ARG A 97 5.23 -20.06 13.86
C ARG A 97 6.42 -20.88 13.37
N SER A 98 6.20 -21.82 12.45
CA SER A 98 7.26 -22.64 11.84
C SER A 98 7.69 -22.13 10.47
N ALA A 99 7.06 -21.07 9.96
CA ALA A 99 7.36 -20.53 8.65
C ALA A 99 8.78 -19.95 8.60
N ASP A 100 9.45 -20.20 7.48
CA ASP A 100 10.62 -19.43 7.09
C ASP A 100 10.15 -18.07 6.58
N PHE A 101 10.64 -17.00 7.20
CA PHE A 101 10.32 -15.61 6.87
C PHE A 101 11.18 -15.05 5.71
N SER A 102 11.93 -15.91 5.02
CA SER A 102 12.64 -15.56 3.79
C SER A 102 11.67 -15.27 2.62
N PRO A 103 12.01 -14.32 1.74
CA PRO A 103 11.21 -14.06 0.54
C PRO A 103 11.09 -15.28 -0.37
N GLU A 104 12.13 -16.11 -0.43
CA GLU A 104 12.18 -17.31 -1.26
C GLU A 104 11.18 -18.37 -0.75
N ALA A 105 11.07 -18.55 0.56
CA ALA A 105 10.08 -19.45 1.15
C ALA A 105 8.65 -18.97 0.90
N LEU A 106 8.39 -17.65 1.02
CA LEU A 106 7.09 -17.08 0.68
C LEU A 106 6.78 -17.25 -0.83
N ALA A 107 7.73 -16.96 -1.72
CA ALA A 107 7.59 -17.15 -3.15
C ALA A 107 7.29 -18.61 -3.52
N ALA A 108 7.97 -19.57 -2.88
CA ALA A 108 7.74 -20.99 -3.07
C ALA A 108 6.34 -21.42 -2.59
N ARG A 109 5.91 -20.94 -1.41
CA ARG A 109 4.56 -21.18 -0.87
C ARG A 109 3.48 -20.65 -1.82
N ILE A 110 3.65 -19.43 -2.31
CA ILE A 110 2.73 -18.80 -3.26
C ILE A 110 2.69 -19.60 -4.57
N SER A 111 3.86 -19.89 -5.15
CA SER A 111 3.97 -20.63 -6.42
C SER A 111 3.30 -21.99 -6.36
N GLY A 112 3.42 -22.70 -5.23
CA GLY A 112 2.80 -24.01 -5.04
C GLY A 112 1.30 -24.00 -4.81
N ARG A 113 0.70 -22.86 -4.39
CA ARG A 113 -0.68 -22.84 -3.89
C ARG A 113 -1.63 -21.84 -4.55
N LEU A 114 -1.12 -20.80 -5.21
CA LEU A 114 -1.96 -19.74 -5.78
C LEU A 114 -3.00 -20.27 -6.78
N ALA A 115 -2.65 -21.27 -7.59
CA ALA A 115 -3.52 -21.88 -8.59
C ALA A 115 -4.29 -23.13 -8.10
N THR A 116 -4.10 -23.58 -6.85
CA THR A 116 -4.66 -24.84 -6.36
C THR A 116 -6.19 -24.83 -6.41
N GLY A 117 -6.79 -25.85 -7.03
CA GLY A 117 -8.24 -25.94 -7.18
C GLY A 117 -8.86 -24.97 -8.20
N VAL A 118 -8.07 -24.26 -9.01
CA VAL A 118 -8.59 -23.46 -10.13
C VAL A 118 -8.74 -24.37 -11.36
N LEU A 119 -9.98 -24.62 -11.77
CA LEU A 119 -10.28 -25.43 -12.95
C LEU A 119 -9.72 -24.78 -14.23
N GLN A 120 -8.86 -25.51 -14.94
CA GLN A 120 -8.33 -25.09 -16.23
C GLN A 120 -9.39 -25.29 -17.31
N ARG A 121 -10.04 -24.22 -17.77
CA ARG A 121 -10.89 -24.26 -18.97
C ARG A 121 -10.11 -23.73 -20.17
N GLY A 122 -9.65 -24.65 -21.02
CA GLY A 122 -9.06 -24.37 -22.34
C GLY A 122 -7.56 -24.60 -22.44
N ARG A 123 -7.10 -25.19 -23.56
CA ARG A 123 -5.69 -25.20 -23.96
C ARG A 123 -5.31 -23.76 -24.32
N MET A 124 -4.65 -23.03 -23.41
CA MET A 124 -4.10 -21.72 -23.76
C MET A 124 -3.01 -21.90 -24.83
N ARG A 125 -3.29 -21.42 -26.04
CA ARG A 125 -2.28 -21.08 -27.05
C ARG A 125 -1.75 -19.68 -26.70
N GLY A 126 -0.47 -19.60 -26.30
CA GLY A 126 0.23 -18.34 -26.09
C GLY A 126 1.14 -18.39 -24.87
N ARG A 127 2.46 -18.27 -25.07
CA ARG A 127 3.52 -18.46 -24.08
C ARG A 127 3.72 -17.28 -23.10
N LEU A 128 2.75 -16.36 -23.00
CA LEU A 128 2.97 -15.04 -22.36
C LEU A 128 1.90 -14.54 -21.36
N GLN A 129 0.78 -15.23 -21.14
CA GLN A 129 -0.26 -14.69 -20.25
C GLN A 129 0.02 -15.07 -18.78
N ARG A 130 0.48 -14.10 -17.98
CA ARG A 130 0.61 -14.21 -16.52
C ARG A 130 -0.78 -14.48 -15.93
N ARG A 131 -1.03 -15.70 -15.47
CA ARG A 131 -2.33 -16.11 -14.90
C ARG A 131 -2.44 -15.69 -13.45
N LEU A 132 -3.65 -15.39 -12.97
CA LEU A 132 -3.88 -14.93 -11.59
C LEU A 132 -2.84 -13.86 -11.14
N PRO A 133 -2.69 -12.74 -11.88
CA PRO A 133 -1.71 -11.72 -11.54
C PRO A 133 -2.20 -10.81 -10.41
N THR A 134 -1.31 -10.46 -9.48
CA THR A 134 -1.57 -9.54 -8.37
C THR A 134 -0.25 -8.96 -7.83
N THR A 135 -0.30 -7.79 -7.21
CA THR A 135 0.82 -7.20 -6.48
C THR A 135 0.91 -7.74 -5.05
N LEU A 136 2.05 -7.50 -4.41
CA LEU A 136 2.26 -7.65 -2.99
C LEU A 136 2.96 -6.39 -2.47
N ALA A 137 2.43 -5.79 -1.41
CA ALA A 137 3.20 -4.90 -0.54
C ALA A 137 2.86 -5.25 0.91
N GLY A 138 3.83 -5.85 1.61
CA GLY A 138 3.71 -6.30 2.98
C GLY A 138 4.80 -5.73 3.87
N LEU A 139 4.46 -5.37 5.10
CA LEU A 139 5.34 -4.80 6.12
C LEU A 139 5.13 -5.59 7.42
N ALA A 140 6.03 -6.53 7.69
CA ALA A 140 6.11 -7.22 8.97
C ALA A 140 6.95 -6.39 9.94
N PHE A 141 6.51 -6.23 11.18
CA PHE A 141 7.21 -5.41 12.17
C PHE A 141 7.21 -6.01 13.57
N ASP A 142 8.20 -5.60 14.35
CA ASP A 142 8.31 -5.85 15.79
C ASP A 142 8.52 -4.50 16.49
N SER A 143 7.54 -4.08 17.29
CA SER A 143 7.61 -2.82 18.04
C SER A 143 8.18 -3.08 19.43
N ARG A 144 9.25 -2.36 19.78
CA ARG A 144 9.78 -2.25 21.14
C ARG A 144 9.41 -0.89 21.73
N THR A 145 9.86 -0.63 22.95
CA THR A 145 9.48 0.59 23.68
C THR A 145 9.93 1.88 22.99
N GLU A 146 11.10 1.87 22.33
CA GLU A 146 11.75 3.05 21.74
C GLU A 146 11.99 2.94 20.23
N GLU A 147 11.86 1.75 19.67
CA GLU A 147 12.16 1.47 18.27
C GLU A 147 11.19 0.43 17.72
N VAL A 148 10.90 0.51 16.42
CA VAL A 148 10.29 -0.56 15.65
C VAL A 148 11.27 -1.05 14.59
N SER A 149 11.41 -2.36 14.47
CA SER A 149 12.11 -3.00 13.35
C SER A 149 11.11 -3.58 12.37
N TRP A 150 11.42 -3.56 11.08
CA TRP A 150 10.56 -4.14 10.05
C TRP A 150 11.32 -4.93 8.99
N GLN A 151 10.57 -5.78 8.31
CA GLN A 151 10.89 -6.34 7.01
C GLN A 151 9.74 -6.02 6.05
N VAL A 152 10.05 -5.28 4.98
CA VAL A 152 9.12 -5.08 3.88
C VAL A 152 9.36 -6.14 2.81
N LEU A 153 8.27 -6.62 2.22
CA LEU A 153 8.22 -7.62 1.17
C LEU A 153 7.35 -7.08 0.05
N TRP A 154 7.81 -7.10 -1.19
CA TRP A 154 7.01 -6.59 -2.29
C TRP A 154 7.23 -7.34 -3.60
N ALA A 155 6.22 -7.23 -4.48
CA ALA A 155 6.27 -7.61 -5.87
C ALA A 155 5.22 -6.78 -6.63
N GLY A 156 5.63 -5.95 -7.58
CA GLY A 156 4.78 -4.99 -8.27
C GLY A 156 5.03 -3.55 -7.81
N ASP A 157 4.01 -2.70 -7.91
CA ASP A 157 4.07 -1.25 -7.71
C ASP A 157 3.27 -0.75 -6.49
N SER A 158 2.65 -1.63 -5.72
CA SER A 158 2.13 -1.28 -4.40
C SER A 158 3.29 -0.99 -3.43
N ARG A 159 3.10 -0.06 -2.49
CA ARG A 159 4.20 0.52 -1.69
C ARG A 159 4.04 0.37 -0.19
N CYS A 160 5.17 0.20 0.49
CA CYS A 160 5.27 0.28 1.94
C CYS A 160 5.97 1.58 2.36
N TYR A 161 5.58 2.13 3.50
CA TYR A 161 6.11 3.38 4.05
C TYR A 161 6.30 3.34 5.55
N VAL A 162 7.17 4.23 6.03
CA VAL A 162 7.20 4.71 7.42
C VAL A 162 7.02 6.21 7.43
N ALA A 163 6.32 6.74 8.42
CA ALA A 163 6.25 8.17 8.68
C ALA A 163 6.61 8.48 10.13
N GLU A 164 7.52 9.43 10.29
CA GLU A 164 7.93 9.98 11.59
C GLU A 164 7.45 11.43 11.66
N PRO A 165 7.01 11.94 12.83
CA PRO A 165 6.47 13.30 12.95
C PRO A 165 7.34 14.40 12.34
N GLU A 166 8.67 14.30 12.49
CA GLU A 166 9.60 15.31 11.95
C GLU A 166 10.02 15.02 10.51
N ALA A 167 10.35 13.77 10.19
CA ALA A 167 10.88 13.42 8.88
C ALA A 167 9.80 13.28 7.79
N GLY A 168 8.55 13.03 8.19
CA GLY A 168 7.45 12.73 7.30
C GLY A 168 7.50 11.35 6.67
N LEU A 169 6.74 11.19 5.59
CA LEU A 169 6.55 9.93 4.87
C LEU A 169 7.80 9.56 4.07
N GLN A 170 8.25 8.32 4.25
CA GLN A 170 9.44 7.74 3.61
C GLN A 170 9.06 6.39 3.00
N GLN A 171 9.41 6.20 1.73
CA GLN A 171 9.16 4.95 1.02
C GLN A 171 10.16 3.87 1.47
N LEU A 172 9.66 2.63 1.59
CA LEU A 172 10.44 1.47 2.05
C LEU A 172 10.61 0.39 0.98
N SER A 173 9.70 0.30 0.00
CA SER A 173 9.75 -0.65 -1.12
C SER A 173 10.07 0.09 -2.43
N VAL A 174 10.54 -0.62 -3.47
CA VAL A 174 10.83 -0.02 -4.79
C VAL A 174 9.92 -0.65 -5.83
N ASP A 175 9.15 0.13 -6.56
CA ASP A 175 8.23 -0.39 -7.58
C ASP A 175 9.00 -1.23 -8.61
N ASP A 176 8.45 -2.39 -8.95
CA ASP A 176 9.00 -3.29 -9.97
C ASP A 176 8.69 -2.78 -11.38
N THR A 177 9.29 -1.65 -11.74
CA THR A 177 9.05 -0.90 -12.98
C THR A 177 10.32 -0.18 -13.44
N GLU A 178 10.36 0.23 -14.71
CA GLU A 178 11.42 1.10 -15.24
C GLU A 178 10.78 2.32 -15.91
N PRO A 179 11.05 3.57 -15.46
CA PRO A 179 12.02 4.00 -14.43
C PRO A 179 11.52 3.86 -12.98
N SER A 180 12.42 3.91 -11.98
CA SER A 180 12.07 3.77 -10.54
C SER A 180 11.90 5.10 -9.76
N ASP A 181 11.97 6.25 -10.43
CA ASP A 181 11.76 7.55 -9.78
C ASP A 181 10.27 7.76 -9.47
N ALA A 182 9.94 8.04 -8.20
CA ALA A 182 8.56 8.07 -7.75
C ALA A 182 7.70 9.11 -8.47
N LEU A 183 8.25 10.28 -8.85
CA LEU A 183 7.51 11.24 -9.65
C LEU A 183 7.32 10.74 -11.09
N ALA A 184 8.37 10.19 -11.70
CA ALA A 184 8.28 9.65 -13.06
C ALA A 184 7.20 8.55 -13.15
N LEU A 185 7.10 7.70 -12.13
CA LEU A 185 6.09 6.66 -12.02
C LEU A 185 4.66 7.21 -12.06
N LEU A 186 4.37 8.29 -11.31
CA LEU A 186 3.06 8.96 -11.34
C LEU A 186 2.72 9.55 -12.71
N LEU A 187 3.73 9.89 -13.52
CA LEU A 187 3.53 10.56 -14.81
C LEU A 187 3.47 9.63 -16.00
N GLN A 188 4.20 8.51 -15.93
CA GLN A 188 4.41 7.61 -17.06
C GLN A 188 3.61 6.33 -16.94
N ASP A 189 3.27 5.89 -15.73
CA ASP A 189 2.56 4.63 -15.48
C ASP A 189 3.17 3.44 -16.28
N PRO A 190 4.48 3.17 -16.12
CA PRO A 190 5.16 2.15 -16.89
C PRO A 190 4.66 0.75 -16.51
N PRO A 191 4.67 -0.22 -17.44
CA PRO A 191 4.27 -1.59 -17.14
C PRO A 191 5.22 -2.23 -16.12
N MET A 192 4.64 -2.96 -15.16
CA MET A 192 5.39 -3.73 -14.17
C MET A 192 6.26 -4.84 -14.79
N THR A 193 7.53 -4.90 -14.37
CA THR A 193 8.50 -5.92 -14.75
C THR A 193 8.33 -7.19 -13.92
N ASN A 194 7.97 -7.07 -12.64
CA ASN A 194 7.71 -8.18 -11.70
C ASN A 194 6.34 -8.01 -10.99
N MET A 195 5.66 -9.12 -10.75
CA MET A 195 4.37 -9.20 -10.03
C MET A 195 4.10 -10.67 -9.68
N VAL A 196 3.32 -10.93 -8.63
CA VAL A 196 2.93 -12.31 -8.31
C VAL A 196 1.98 -12.85 -9.38
N HIS A 197 2.23 -14.07 -9.86
CA HIS A 197 1.30 -14.75 -10.75
C HIS A 197 1.39 -16.28 -10.64
N ALA A 198 0.33 -16.95 -11.07
CA ALA A 198 0.30 -18.40 -11.23
C ALA A 198 1.19 -18.81 -12.40
N GLY A 199 2.21 -19.61 -12.11
CA GLY A 199 3.25 -20.03 -13.05
C GLY A 199 4.65 -19.96 -12.45
N GLY A 200 4.83 -19.22 -11.35
CA GLY A 200 6.15 -18.95 -10.78
C GLY A 200 6.98 -18.02 -11.67
N GLY A 201 8.27 -17.86 -11.35
CA GLY A 201 9.16 -16.99 -12.12
C GLY A 201 9.03 -15.50 -11.79
N PHE A 202 8.36 -15.17 -10.70
CA PHE A 202 8.41 -13.86 -10.05
C PHE A 202 9.38 -13.90 -8.86
N ALA A 203 9.85 -12.73 -8.43
CA ALA A 203 10.62 -12.57 -7.20
C ALA A 203 9.78 -11.85 -6.14
N ILE A 204 9.98 -12.20 -4.87
CA ILE A 204 9.55 -11.35 -3.76
C ILE A 204 10.79 -10.61 -3.30
N ASN A 205 10.77 -9.29 -3.46
CA ASN A 205 11.85 -8.43 -3.02
C ASN A 205 11.78 -8.23 -1.50
N ARG A 206 12.91 -7.86 -0.86
CA ARG A 206 12.95 -7.60 0.58
C ARG A 206 13.80 -6.40 0.94
N TRP A 207 13.42 -5.75 2.03
CA TRP A 207 14.24 -4.74 2.68
C TRP A 207 13.95 -4.69 4.17
N ARG A 208 14.97 -4.40 4.98
CA ARG A 208 14.87 -4.33 6.44
C ARG A 208 15.33 -2.97 6.92
N GLY A 209 14.72 -2.50 7.99
CA GLY A 209 15.09 -1.22 8.61
C GLY A 209 14.49 -1.09 10.00
N THR A 210 14.81 0.03 10.65
CA THR A 210 14.30 0.37 11.98
C THR A 210 14.02 1.86 12.10
N ALA A 211 13.08 2.29 12.94
CA ALA A 211 12.79 3.70 13.25
C ALA A 211 12.42 3.85 14.72
N HIS A 212 12.59 5.07 15.23
CA HIS A 212 12.12 5.41 16.55
C HIS A 212 10.59 5.45 16.60
N VAL A 213 10.02 4.99 17.72
CA VAL A 213 8.62 5.28 18.04
C VAL A 213 8.54 6.61 18.80
N PRO A 214 7.50 7.43 18.58
CA PRO A 214 6.29 7.11 17.83
C PRO A 214 6.44 7.30 16.30
N CYS A 215 5.85 6.39 15.53
CA CYS A 215 5.85 6.42 14.06
C CYS A 215 4.60 5.75 13.47
N VAL A 216 4.37 5.96 12.18
CA VAL A 216 3.25 5.36 11.42
C VAL A 216 3.81 4.46 10.33
N LEU A 217 3.35 3.21 10.27
CA LEU A 217 3.66 2.24 9.23
C LEU A 217 2.49 2.12 8.27
N ILE A 218 2.76 2.05 6.97
CA ILE A 218 1.73 2.06 5.93
C ILE A 218 2.06 1.05 4.84
N ALA A 219 1.05 0.34 4.35
CA ALA A 219 1.07 -0.36 3.06
C ALA A 219 -0.11 0.14 2.21
N ALA A 220 0.13 0.51 0.95
CA ALA A 220 -0.89 1.10 0.08
C ALA A 220 -0.77 0.58 -1.36
N THR A 221 -1.90 0.41 -2.05
CA THR A 221 -1.94 0.21 -3.51
C THR A 221 -1.81 1.56 -4.20
N ASP A 222 -1.46 1.52 -5.49
CA ASP A 222 -1.33 2.71 -6.33
C ASP A 222 -2.65 3.50 -6.44
N GLY A 223 -3.82 2.89 -6.23
CA GLY A 223 -5.08 3.63 -6.09
C GLY A 223 -5.04 4.77 -5.07
N PHE A 224 -4.20 4.68 -4.02
CA PHE A 224 -4.04 5.75 -3.02
C PHE A 224 -3.04 6.85 -3.41
N PHE A 225 -1.98 6.52 -4.15
CA PHE A 225 -0.87 7.45 -4.41
C PHE A 225 -0.56 7.68 -5.90
N GLY A 226 -0.98 6.79 -6.79
CA GLY A 226 -0.75 6.79 -8.23
C GLY A 226 -1.44 7.94 -8.98
N TYR A 227 -2.50 8.50 -8.40
CA TYR A 227 -3.33 9.53 -9.03
C TYR A 227 -3.12 10.95 -8.47
N VAL A 228 -2.20 11.14 -7.51
CA VAL A 228 -1.84 12.47 -7.02
C VAL A 228 -0.82 13.16 -7.93
N GLY A 229 -0.69 14.48 -7.84
CA GLY A 229 0.22 15.24 -8.71
C GLY A 229 1.69 15.10 -8.36
N THR A 230 2.02 14.75 -7.11
CA THR A 230 3.38 14.57 -6.57
C THR A 230 3.36 13.62 -5.35
N PRO A 231 4.47 12.94 -5.01
CA PRO A 231 4.55 12.15 -3.78
C PRO A 231 4.25 12.95 -2.49
N ALA A 232 4.57 14.25 -2.47
CA ALA A 232 4.27 15.13 -1.34
C ALA A 232 2.76 15.40 -1.16
N GLU A 233 1.97 15.39 -2.23
CA GLU A 233 0.51 15.51 -2.15
C GLU A 233 -0.13 14.26 -1.53
N PHE A 234 0.45 13.08 -1.71
CA PHE A 234 0.02 11.87 -1.00
C PHE A 234 0.28 11.99 0.51
N GLU A 235 1.46 12.48 0.92
CA GLU A 235 1.71 12.75 2.33
C GLU A 235 0.74 13.82 2.89
N HIS A 236 0.53 14.91 2.15
CA HIS A 236 -0.42 15.96 2.54
C HIS A 236 -1.82 15.39 2.78
N LEU A 237 -2.31 14.52 1.89
CA LEU A 237 -3.60 13.84 2.02
C LEU A 237 -3.72 13.05 3.33
N LEU A 238 -2.70 12.26 3.68
CA LEU A 238 -2.70 11.44 4.90
C LEU A 238 -2.89 12.32 6.13
N TRP A 239 -2.15 13.43 6.22
CA TRP A 239 -2.20 14.31 7.38
C TRP A 239 -3.40 15.25 7.38
N ASP A 240 -3.86 15.70 6.22
CA ASP A 240 -5.09 16.48 6.08
C ASP A 240 -6.30 15.70 6.62
N THR A 241 -6.41 14.42 6.22
CA THR A 241 -7.49 13.54 6.70
C THR A 241 -7.33 13.19 8.19
N LEU A 242 -6.11 12.92 8.66
CA LEU A 242 -5.84 12.68 10.09
C LEU A 242 -6.26 13.90 10.93
N LEU A 243 -5.88 15.10 10.51
CA LEU A 243 -6.09 16.33 11.28
C LEU A 243 -7.52 16.83 11.25
N ALA A 244 -8.28 16.49 10.21
CA ALA A 244 -9.72 16.73 10.11
C ALA A 244 -10.56 15.69 10.90
N SER A 245 -9.96 14.56 11.26
CA SER A 245 -10.66 13.48 11.96
C SER A 245 -10.71 13.68 13.49
N GLN A 246 -11.73 13.08 14.10
CA GLN A 246 -11.94 13.13 15.56
C GLN A 246 -11.42 11.86 16.26
N GLU A 247 -11.43 10.73 15.56
CA GLU A 247 -11.07 9.40 16.03
C GLU A 247 -10.67 8.50 14.82
N ALA A 248 -10.13 7.32 15.10
CA ALA A 248 -9.64 6.38 14.06
C ALA A 248 -10.74 5.98 13.06
N MET A 249 -11.98 5.78 13.51
CA MET A 249 -13.11 5.50 12.61
C MET A 249 -13.34 6.65 11.64
N HIS A 250 -13.41 7.89 12.14
CA HIS A 250 -13.61 9.06 11.30
C HIS A 250 -12.44 9.25 10.32
N TRP A 251 -11.20 8.94 10.73
CA TRP A 251 -10.05 8.98 9.83
C TRP A 251 -10.20 8.01 8.66
N SER A 252 -10.64 6.77 8.92
CA SER A 252 -10.91 5.78 7.86
C SER A 252 -11.96 6.27 6.86
N VAL A 253 -13.00 6.96 7.33
CA VAL A 253 -14.05 7.56 6.48
C VAL A 253 -13.47 8.65 5.60
N LEU A 254 -12.70 9.59 6.18
CA LEU A 254 -12.11 10.70 5.42
C LEU A 254 -11.06 10.23 4.40
N LEU A 255 -10.29 9.20 4.72
CA LEU A 255 -9.37 8.56 3.77
C LEU A 255 -10.13 8.00 2.56
N ALA A 256 -11.23 7.27 2.80
CA ALA A 256 -12.06 6.71 1.74
C ALA A 256 -12.68 7.81 0.86
N GLU A 257 -13.31 8.81 1.47
CA GLU A 257 -13.91 9.93 0.73
C GLU A 257 -12.89 10.69 -0.11
N ARG A 258 -11.69 10.91 0.47
CA ARG A 258 -10.65 11.63 -0.24
C ARG A 258 -10.11 10.82 -1.40
N VAL A 259 -9.82 9.53 -1.24
CA VAL A 259 -9.30 8.70 -2.34
C VAL A 259 -10.32 8.53 -3.46
N GLU A 260 -11.60 8.30 -3.13
CA GLU A 260 -12.70 8.19 -4.11
C GLU A 260 -12.88 9.47 -4.94
N SER A 261 -12.48 10.64 -4.43
CA SER A 261 -12.64 11.91 -5.14
C SER A 261 -11.67 12.10 -6.32
N PHE A 262 -10.56 11.34 -6.38
CA PHE A 262 -9.55 11.51 -7.44
C PHE A 262 -9.05 10.21 -8.06
N THR A 263 -9.12 9.08 -7.35
CA THR A 263 -8.62 7.81 -7.88
C THR A 263 -9.40 7.39 -9.12
N LYS A 264 -8.70 6.75 -10.06
CA LYS A 264 -9.34 6.07 -11.18
C LYS A 264 -9.11 4.57 -11.12
N ASP A 265 -8.78 4.05 -9.95
CA ASP A 265 -8.60 2.63 -9.68
C ASP A 265 -9.24 2.21 -8.36
N ASP A 266 -9.26 0.90 -8.12
CA ASP A 266 -9.43 0.38 -6.77
C ASP A 266 -8.30 0.88 -5.87
N ALA A 267 -8.59 1.10 -4.59
CA ALA A 267 -7.61 1.66 -3.67
C ALA A 267 -7.67 0.97 -2.32
N SER A 268 -6.51 0.55 -1.83
CA SER A 268 -6.36 -0.13 -0.55
C SER A 268 -5.22 0.47 0.26
N ILE A 269 -5.44 0.65 1.55
CA ILE A 269 -4.41 1.09 2.50
C ILE A 269 -4.57 0.37 3.84
N ALA A 270 -3.44 0.02 4.46
CA ALA A 270 -3.33 -0.47 5.82
C ALA A 270 -2.36 0.42 6.58
N ILE A 271 -2.75 0.88 7.77
CA ILE A 271 -2.01 1.82 8.60
C ILE A 271 -1.92 1.28 10.03
N ALA A 272 -0.73 1.33 10.62
CA ALA A 272 -0.52 1.17 12.07
C ALA A 272 0.28 2.35 12.61
N ALA A 273 -0.29 3.08 13.56
CA ALA A 273 0.40 4.11 14.32
C ALA A 273 0.86 3.53 15.67
N LEU A 274 2.17 3.58 15.90
CA LEU A 274 2.85 2.92 17.01
C LEU A 274 3.36 3.94 18.02
N GLY A 275 3.18 3.67 19.31
CA GLY A 275 3.78 4.45 20.40
C GLY A 275 3.08 5.77 20.74
N PHE A 276 1.98 6.11 20.07
CA PHE A 276 1.14 7.25 20.44
C PHE A 276 0.23 6.89 21.62
N GLU A 277 0.10 7.78 22.59
CA GLU A 277 -0.73 7.52 23.78
C GLU A 277 -2.19 7.20 23.41
N ASP A 278 -2.74 8.01 22.51
CA ASP A 278 -4.09 7.91 21.96
C ASP A 278 -4.15 8.59 20.57
N PHE A 279 -5.34 8.60 19.98
CA PHE A 279 -5.59 9.24 18.68
C PHE A 279 -5.32 10.75 18.69
N ALA A 280 -5.57 11.43 19.81
CA ALA A 280 -5.34 12.87 19.92
C ALA A 280 -3.84 13.19 19.88
N ALA A 281 -3.01 12.38 20.54
CA ALA A 281 -1.55 12.47 20.50
C ALA A 281 -1.00 12.19 19.09
N LEU A 282 -1.53 11.18 18.40
CA LEU A 282 -1.21 10.92 16.98
C LEU A 282 -1.50 12.15 16.12
N ARG A 283 -2.72 12.69 16.22
CA ARG A 283 -3.14 13.88 15.47
C ARG A 283 -2.25 15.09 15.78
N ALA A 284 -1.97 15.35 17.05
CA ALA A 284 -1.12 16.47 17.46
C ALA A 284 0.30 16.35 16.90
N SER A 285 0.87 15.14 16.88
CA SER A 285 2.24 14.89 16.45
C SER A 285 2.49 15.23 14.97
N PHE A 286 1.49 15.04 14.10
CA PHE A 286 1.63 15.33 12.67
C PHE A 286 1.19 16.74 12.26
N ARG A 287 0.75 17.60 13.19
CA ARG A 287 0.31 18.97 12.88
C ARG A 287 1.38 19.78 12.16
N TRP A 288 2.58 19.82 12.72
CA TRP A 288 3.67 20.59 12.13
C TRP A 288 4.04 20.08 10.74
N ARG A 289 4.08 18.75 10.55
CA ARG A 289 4.38 18.14 9.26
C ARG A 289 3.31 18.48 8.22
N PHE A 290 2.03 18.43 8.59
CA PHE A 290 0.94 18.86 7.73
C PHE A 290 1.08 20.32 7.29
N ASP A 291 1.36 21.24 8.22
CA ASP A 291 1.47 22.66 7.90
C ASP A 291 2.59 22.89 6.87
N ARG A 292 3.72 22.18 7.02
CA ARG A 292 4.81 22.18 6.03
C ARG A 292 4.39 21.60 4.69
N MET A 293 3.78 20.41 4.67
CA MET A 293 3.32 19.78 3.41
C MET A 293 2.29 20.65 2.68
N HIS A 294 1.43 21.33 3.44
CA HIS A 294 0.44 22.24 2.90
C HIS A 294 1.11 23.46 2.25
N ALA A 295 2.01 24.14 2.97
CA ALA A 295 2.63 25.38 2.52
C ALA A 295 3.66 25.17 1.40
N GLU A 296 4.49 24.13 1.51
CA GLU A 296 5.62 23.89 0.60
C GLU A 296 5.22 23.13 -0.67
N HIS A 297 4.14 22.32 -0.62
CA HIS A 297 3.77 21.43 -1.73
C HIS A 297 2.32 21.61 -2.19
N ALA A 298 1.33 21.37 -1.32
CA ALA A 298 -0.07 21.29 -1.74
C ALA A 298 -0.62 22.63 -2.25
N GLU A 299 -0.41 23.73 -1.53
CA GLU A 299 -0.88 25.05 -1.92
C GLU A 299 -0.19 25.58 -3.20
N PRO A 300 1.13 25.46 -3.38
CA PRO A 300 1.78 25.72 -4.66
C PRO A 300 1.20 24.92 -5.83
N MET A 301 0.94 23.61 -5.66
CA MET A 301 0.34 22.76 -6.68
C MET A 301 -1.09 23.20 -7.05
N ARG A 302 -1.91 23.58 -6.05
CA ARG A 302 -3.25 24.14 -6.29
C ARG A 302 -3.19 25.41 -7.13
N ARG A 303 -2.34 26.38 -6.75
CA ARG A 303 -2.17 27.62 -7.52
C ARG A 303 -1.69 27.35 -8.94
N ALA A 304 -0.73 26.45 -9.09
CA ALA A 304 -0.17 26.09 -10.39
C ALA A 304 -1.21 25.47 -11.34
N THR A 305 -2.13 24.68 -10.79
CA THR A 305 -3.27 24.12 -11.55
C THR A 305 -4.12 25.23 -12.17
N SER A 306 -4.42 26.30 -11.42
CA SER A 306 -5.19 27.45 -11.92
C SER A 306 -4.43 28.29 -12.96
N MET A 307 -3.10 28.24 -12.96
CA MET A 307 -2.24 28.97 -13.91
C MET A 307 -1.95 28.20 -15.22
N GLY A 308 -2.41 26.96 -15.32
CA GLY A 308 -2.28 26.13 -16.52
C GLY A 308 -1.06 25.21 -16.55
N ARG A 309 -0.99 24.40 -17.62
CA ARG A 309 -0.05 23.26 -17.73
C ARG A 309 1.42 23.61 -17.53
N PRO A 310 1.98 24.69 -18.11
CA PRO A 310 3.40 25.02 -17.92
C PRO A 310 3.76 25.29 -16.46
N ALA A 311 2.90 26.02 -15.74
CA ALA A 311 3.11 26.31 -14.32
C ALA A 311 3.00 25.05 -13.46
N LEU A 312 2.05 24.15 -13.79
CA LEU A 312 1.88 22.87 -13.11
C LEU A 312 3.12 21.98 -13.24
N VAL A 313 3.66 21.81 -14.46
CA VAL A 313 4.86 21.00 -14.70
C VAL A 313 6.05 21.54 -13.90
N ALA A 314 6.32 22.84 -14.01
CA ALA A 314 7.44 23.46 -13.29
C ALA A 314 7.29 23.37 -11.76
N THR A 315 6.07 23.47 -11.24
CA THR A 315 5.82 23.38 -9.79
C THR A 315 5.96 21.95 -9.28
N ARG A 316 5.49 20.97 -10.06
CA ARG A 316 5.66 19.54 -9.79
C ARG A 316 7.14 19.15 -9.68
N GLU A 317 7.95 19.57 -10.64
CA GLU A 317 9.41 19.31 -10.63
C GLU A 317 10.08 19.94 -9.40
N ARG A 318 9.79 21.21 -9.08
CA ARG A 318 10.32 21.87 -7.88
C ARG A 318 9.89 21.17 -6.58
N SER A 319 8.62 20.80 -6.49
CA SER A 319 8.07 20.07 -5.34
C SER A 319 8.82 18.75 -5.13
N TRP A 320 9.03 17.99 -6.21
CA TRP A 320 9.76 16.73 -6.14
C TRP A 320 11.22 16.91 -5.77
N LEU A 321 11.94 17.86 -6.38
CA LEU A 321 13.35 18.13 -6.04
C LEU A 321 13.54 18.46 -4.55
N ALA A 322 12.61 19.20 -3.95
CA ALA A 322 12.66 19.54 -2.53
C ALA A 322 12.30 18.35 -1.61
N TYR A 323 11.38 17.51 -2.03
CA TYR A 323 10.80 16.44 -1.22
C TYR A 323 11.58 15.11 -1.30
N ARG A 324 12.16 14.82 -2.47
CA ARG A 324 12.75 13.53 -2.83
C ARG A 324 13.74 12.99 -1.81
N HIS A 325 14.70 13.79 -1.38
CA HIS A 325 15.76 13.32 -0.49
C HIS A 325 15.21 12.80 0.85
N GLY A 326 14.18 13.45 1.39
CA GLY A 326 13.49 12.96 2.59
C GLY A 326 12.73 11.68 2.31
N TYR A 327 11.93 11.67 1.23
CA TYR A 327 11.06 10.56 0.87
C TYR A 327 11.80 9.26 0.53
N GLU A 328 12.93 9.35 -0.19
CA GLU A 328 13.72 8.20 -0.64
C GLU A 328 14.77 7.73 0.38
N ARG A 329 14.90 8.43 1.52
CA ARG A 329 15.99 8.22 2.50
C ARG A 329 16.13 6.78 3.01
N ARG A 330 15.02 6.04 3.09
CA ARG A 330 14.96 4.68 3.64
C ARG A 330 14.76 3.60 2.57
N LEU A 331 14.83 3.96 1.29
CA LEU A 331 14.79 2.99 0.21
C LEU A 331 16.01 2.05 0.29
N PRO A 332 15.88 0.83 -0.23
CA PRO A 332 17.03 -0.04 -0.47
C PRO A 332 18.08 0.71 -1.29
N PRO A 333 19.38 0.56 -0.98
CA PRO A 333 20.44 1.11 -1.82
C PRO A 333 20.31 0.52 -3.23
N ARG A 334 20.41 1.38 -4.25
CA ARG A 334 20.49 0.93 -5.64
C ARG A 334 21.81 0.18 -5.81
N GLU A 335 21.78 -1.07 -6.26
CA GLU A 335 23.00 -1.77 -6.63
C GLU A 335 23.73 -0.96 -7.72
N GLY A 336 24.96 -0.50 -7.43
CA GLY A 336 25.84 0.10 -8.44
C GLY A 336 26.08 1.62 -8.41
N ILE A 337 25.96 2.32 -7.27
CA ILE A 337 26.59 3.65 -7.10
C ILE A 337 27.31 3.68 -5.75
N ASP A 338 28.39 2.92 -5.67
CA ASP A 338 29.54 3.17 -4.79
C ASP A 338 30.69 2.31 -5.35
N SER A 339 31.51 2.95 -6.20
CA SER A 339 32.84 2.49 -6.59
C SER A 339 33.74 3.68 -6.80
#